data_AF-A0A437AJZ4-F1
#
_entry.id   AF-A0A437AJZ4-F1
#
_cell.length_a   1.000
_cell.length_b   1.000
_cell.length_c   1.000
_cell.angle_alpha   90.00
_cell.angle_beta   90.00
_cell.angle_gamma   90.00
#
_symmetry.space_group_name_H-M   'P 1'
#
loop_
_entity.id
_entity.type
_entity.pdbx_description
1 polymer ?
#
loop_
_entity_poly.entity_id
_entity_poly.type
_entity_poly.pdbx_seq_one_letter_code
_entity_poly.pdbx_strand_id
1 'polypeptide(L)'
;MLTTAFFTTVIICTIISDILFPSLLAHGRKKEGISKNNFVFFYFYACLFFYYLTNKFSDYGVFVWRRFFECIIFRYNKSKMSWLQFCYGFVYYHFVILACYQYKPCKLFYFLNFIQFLAHFYIFKLSKFVKINFFIDFLLKCSHFFVEFLVYWLIYQSMKSKACLSILIYMALFVILSVKRKINEIN
;
A
#
# COMPACT_ATOMS: atom_id res chain seq x y z
N MET A 1 -10.53 17.68 8.70
CA MET A 1 -11.64 17.56 7.73
C MET A 1 -11.15 17.24 6.33
N LEU A 2 -10.18 17.97 5.77
CA LEU A 2 -9.67 17.75 4.41
C LEU A 2 -9.22 16.30 4.14
N THR A 3 -8.41 15.71 5.03
CA THR A 3 -7.93 14.32 4.88
C THR A 3 -9.06 13.30 4.84
N THR A 4 -10.07 13.46 5.70
CA THR A 4 -11.25 12.60 5.71
C THR A 4 -12.03 12.73 4.40
N ALA A 5 -12.26 13.96 3.93
CA ALA A 5 -12.94 14.21 2.67
C ALA A 5 -12.20 13.57 1.49
N PHE A 6 -10.89 13.74 1.43
CA PHE A 6 -10.04 13.10 0.42
C PHE A 6 -10.25 11.58 0.38
N PHE A 7 -10.12 10.88 1.51
CA PHE A 7 -10.28 9.42 1.52
C PHE A 7 -11.70 8.95 1.23
N THR A 8 -12.72 9.70 1.66
CA THR A 8 -14.12 9.40 1.29
C THR A 8 -14.32 9.52 -0.21
N THR A 9 -13.81 10.59 -0.84
CA THR A 9 -13.86 10.76 -2.30
C THR A 9 -13.12 9.62 -3.00
N VAL A 10 -11.92 9.25 -2.51
CA VAL A 10 -11.14 8.14 -3.05
C VAL A 10 -11.92 6.82 -3.00
N ILE A 11 -12.60 6.52 -1.89
CA ILE A 11 -13.44 5.32 -1.76
C ILE A 11 -14.53 5.31 -2.84
N ILE A 12 -15.28 6.41 -2.95
CA ILE A 12 -16.37 6.54 -3.93
C ILE A 12 -15.83 6.38 -5.36
N CYS A 13 -14.77 7.12 -5.70
CA CYS A 13 -14.13 7.04 -7.01
C CYS A 13 -13.58 5.64 -7.30
N THR A 14 -13.08 4.93 -6.31
CA THR A 14 -12.59 3.55 -6.47
C THR A 14 -13.74 2.60 -6.78
N ILE A 15 -14.88 2.70 -6.09
CA ILE A 15 -16.05 1.87 -6.37
C ILE A 15 -16.58 2.15 -7.78
N ILE A 16 -16.77 3.43 -8.13
CA ILE A 16 -17.23 3.84 -9.46
C ILE A 16 -16.26 3.36 -10.55
N SER A 17 -14.96 3.50 -10.32
CA SER A 17 -13.94 3.06 -11.29
C SER A 17 -13.89 1.53 -11.43
N ASP A 18 -14.16 0.75 -10.39
CA ASP A 18 -14.21 -0.72 -10.52
C ASP A 18 -15.37 -1.16 -11.41
N ILE A 19 -16.51 -0.46 -11.32
CA ILE A 19 -17.72 -0.75 -12.11
C ILE A 19 -17.57 -0.26 -13.56
N LEU A 20 -17.18 1.02 -13.74
CA LEU A 20 -17.22 1.67 -15.06
C LEU A 20 -15.91 1.54 -15.84
N PHE A 21 -14.77 1.61 -15.16
CA PHE A 21 -13.45 1.71 -15.79
C PHE A 21 -12.40 0.85 -15.08
N PRO A 22 -12.60 -0.49 -15.00
CA PRO A 22 -11.77 -1.36 -14.17
C PRO A 22 -10.29 -1.35 -14.56
N SER A 23 -9.96 -0.97 -15.80
CA SER A 23 -8.60 -0.80 -16.31
C SER A 23 -7.82 0.32 -15.60
N LEU A 24 -8.49 1.35 -15.06
CA LEU A 24 -7.85 2.43 -14.30
C LEU A 24 -7.25 1.92 -12.99
N LEU A 25 -7.97 1.03 -12.33
CA LEU A 25 -7.58 0.39 -11.07
C LEU A 25 -6.65 -0.81 -11.26
N ALA A 26 -6.38 -1.22 -12.50
CA ALA A 26 -5.53 -2.37 -12.77
C ALA A 26 -4.13 -2.17 -12.17
N HIS A 27 -3.80 -3.02 -11.20
CA HIS A 27 -2.56 -2.98 -10.45
C HIS A 27 -1.67 -4.17 -10.84
N GLY A 28 -1.17 -4.14 -12.08
CA GLY A 28 -0.43 -5.28 -12.63
C GLY A 28 0.42 -4.91 -13.85
N ARG A 29 0.45 -5.80 -14.84
CA ARG A 29 1.15 -5.61 -16.12
C ARG A 29 0.31 -4.75 -17.05
N LYS A 30 0.31 -3.43 -16.84
CA LYS A 30 -0.12 -2.51 -17.91
C LYS A 30 0.85 -2.65 -19.09
N LYS A 31 0.34 -2.74 -20.32
CA LYS A 31 1.17 -2.80 -21.53
C LYS A 31 1.98 -1.51 -21.70
N GLU A 32 1.39 -0.38 -21.32
CA GLU A 32 1.92 0.96 -21.48
C GLU A 32 2.05 1.70 -20.14
N GLY A 33 2.82 2.79 -20.15
CA GLY A 33 3.10 3.62 -18.98
C GLY A 33 4.52 3.50 -18.47
N ILE A 34 4.76 4.05 -17.29
CA ILE A 34 6.07 4.14 -16.65
C ILE A 34 6.34 2.94 -15.73
N SER A 35 7.61 2.64 -15.48
CA SER A 35 7.98 1.52 -14.62
C SER A 35 7.47 1.71 -13.19
N LYS A 36 6.91 0.66 -12.57
CA LYS A 36 6.58 0.68 -11.13
C LYS A 36 7.81 0.85 -10.23
N ASN A 37 9.03 0.69 -10.75
CA ASN A 37 10.24 1.03 -10.01
C ASN A 37 10.30 2.52 -9.62
N ASN A 38 9.54 3.38 -10.30
CA ASN A 38 9.41 4.79 -9.94
C ASN A 38 8.63 4.99 -8.62
N PHE A 39 8.05 3.94 -8.02
CA PHE A 39 7.47 4.02 -6.67
C PHE A 39 8.45 4.58 -5.63
N VAL A 40 9.75 4.36 -5.83
CA VAL A 40 10.81 4.90 -4.99
C VAL A 40 10.70 6.43 -4.80
N PHE A 41 10.24 7.17 -5.82
CA PHE A 41 10.17 8.63 -5.76
C PHE A 41 9.08 9.14 -4.82
N PHE A 42 7.87 8.57 -4.86
CA PHE A 42 6.84 9.02 -3.92
C PHE A 42 7.10 8.51 -2.50
N TYR A 43 7.78 7.37 -2.32
CA TYR A 43 8.21 6.94 -0.98
C TYR A 43 9.33 7.80 -0.43
N PHE A 44 10.26 8.24 -1.28
CA PHE A 44 11.29 9.21 -0.91
C PHE A 44 10.64 10.52 -0.45
N TYR A 45 9.70 11.04 -1.25
CA TYR A 45 8.87 12.19 -0.87
C TYR A 45 8.15 11.97 0.46
N ALA A 46 7.53 10.82 0.67
CA ALA A 46 6.84 10.47 1.90
C ALA A 46 7.80 10.51 3.11
N CYS A 47 9.02 9.98 2.98
CA CYS A 47 10.03 10.05 4.02
C CYS A 47 10.42 11.50 4.36
N LEU A 48 10.67 12.32 3.33
CA LEU A 48 11.01 13.74 3.51
C LEU A 48 9.87 14.53 4.14
N PHE A 49 8.64 14.34 3.67
CA PHE A 49 7.47 15.03 4.19
C PHE A 49 7.17 14.62 5.63
N PHE A 50 7.33 13.34 5.96
CA PHE A 50 7.22 12.86 7.32
C PHE A 50 8.25 13.50 8.25
N TYR A 51 9.52 13.55 7.83
CA TYR A 51 10.60 14.19 8.58
C TYR A 51 10.33 15.67 8.76
N TYR A 52 9.92 16.38 7.70
CA TYR A 52 9.55 17.80 7.75
C TYR A 52 8.45 18.09 8.79
N LEU A 53 7.40 17.26 8.85
CA LEU A 53 6.29 17.47 9.78
C LEU A 53 6.64 17.21 11.25
N THR A 54 7.53 16.26 11.51
CA THR A 54 7.80 15.78 12.88
C THR A 54 9.12 16.25 13.44
N ASN A 55 10.03 16.71 12.58
CA ASN A 55 11.44 16.98 12.85
C ASN A 55 12.14 15.84 13.61
N LYS A 56 11.64 14.60 13.43
CA LYS A 56 12.08 13.42 14.16
C LYS A 56 12.05 12.20 13.24
N PHE A 57 13.00 11.30 13.44
CA PHE A 57 12.85 9.92 12.97
C PHE A 57 11.89 9.21 13.92
N SER A 58 10.59 9.39 13.68
CA SER A 58 9.56 8.71 14.47
C SER A 58 9.38 7.26 13.99
N ASP A 59 8.91 6.45 14.92
CA ASP A 59 8.58 5.05 14.73
C ASP A 59 7.54 4.79 13.61
N TYR A 60 6.58 5.70 13.35
CA TYR A 60 5.70 5.54 12.16
C TYR A 60 6.50 5.77 10.86
N GLY A 61 7.49 6.67 10.93
CA GLY A 61 8.47 6.86 9.87
C GLY A 61 9.19 5.56 9.50
N VAL A 62 9.41 4.63 10.45
CA VAL A 62 10.03 3.32 10.17
C VAL A 62 9.24 2.53 9.12
N PHE A 63 7.91 2.58 9.16
CA PHE A 63 7.07 1.93 8.14
C PHE A 63 7.32 2.52 6.75
N VAL A 64 7.39 3.85 6.65
CA VAL A 64 7.62 4.57 5.38
C VAL A 64 9.05 4.34 4.86
N TRP A 65 10.05 4.45 5.74
CA TRP A 65 11.46 4.19 5.43
C TRP A 65 11.67 2.76 4.95
N ARG A 66 11.09 1.77 5.63
CA ARG A 66 11.13 0.38 5.19
C ARG A 66 10.59 0.25 3.77
N ARG A 67 9.42 0.83 3.47
CA ARG A 67 8.83 0.77 2.12
C ARG A 67 9.72 1.44 1.07
N PHE A 68 10.37 2.55 1.41
CA PHE A 68 11.35 3.20 0.55
C PHE A 68 12.52 2.27 0.21
N PHE A 69 13.18 1.67 1.22
CA PHE A 69 14.28 0.73 1.00
C PHE A 69 13.84 -0.53 0.26
N GLU A 70 12.67 -1.08 0.58
CA GLU A 70 12.08 -2.20 -0.16
C GLU A 70 11.91 -1.85 -1.64
N CYS A 71 11.51 -0.63 -2.01
CA CYS A 71 11.39 -0.26 -3.43
C CYS A 71 12.73 -0.19 -4.16
N ILE A 72 13.83 0.10 -3.45
CA ILE A 72 15.19 0.07 -4.01
C ILE A 72 15.63 -1.38 -4.24
N ILE A 73 15.42 -2.24 -3.24
CA ILE A 73 15.91 -3.63 -3.23
C ILE A 73 15.01 -4.57 -4.08
N PHE A 74 13.70 -4.44 -3.93
CA PHE A 74 12.67 -5.28 -4.54
C PHE A 74 12.13 -4.64 -5.81
N ARG A 75 12.96 -4.64 -6.85
CA ARG A 75 12.58 -4.07 -8.15
C ARG A 75 11.50 -4.91 -8.84
N TYR A 76 10.52 -4.21 -9.41
CA TYR A 76 9.48 -4.77 -10.25
C TYR A 76 10.06 -5.15 -11.63
N ASN A 77 9.77 -6.39 -12.06
CA ASN A 77 10.08 -6.86 -13.41
C ASN A 77 8.85 -6.73 -14.30
N LYS A 78 8.94 -5.94 -15.37
CA LYS A 78 7.90 -5.78 -16.42
C LYS A 78 6.56 -5.17 -15.95
N SER A 79 6.41 -4.77 -14.68
CA SER A 79 5.21 -4.09 -14.20
C SER A 79 5.27 -2.58 -14.45
N LYS A 80 4.19 -2.04 -15.02
CA LYS A 80 4.04 -0.61 -15.35
C LYS A 80 2.86 0.02 -14.60
N MET A 81 2.85 1.34 -14.52
CA MET A 81 1.76 2.16 -14.00
C MET A 81 1.49 3.35 -14.92
N SER A 82 0.29 3.91 -14.88
CA SER A 82 0.01 5.18 -15.58
C SER A 82 0.59 6.37 -14.83
N TRP A 83 0.81 7.48 -15.55
CA TRP A 83 1.18 8.77 -14.92
C TRP A 83 0.18 9.22 -13.85
N LEU A 84 -1.12 9.00 -14.08
CA LEU A 84 -2.15 9.28 -13.09
C LEU A 84 -1.92 8.51 -11.78
N GLN A 85 -1.62 7.21 -11.85
CA GLN A 85 -1.34 6.39 -10.67
C GLN A 85 -0.07 6.86 -9.96
N PHE A 86 0.94 7.31 -10.70
CA PHE A 86 2.17 7.83 -10.14
C PHE A 86 1.97 9.15 -9.40
N CYS A 87 1.33 10.13 -10.03
CA CYS A 87 1.02 11.42 -9.40
C CYS A 87 0.09 11.24 -8.20
N TYR A 88 -0.90 10.36 -8.33
CA TYR A 88 -1.78 10.00 -7.22
C TYR A 88 -1.02 9.42 -6.03
N GLY A 89 0.07 8.66 -6.25
CA GLY A 89 0.93 8.15 -5.18
C GLY A 89 1.48 9.24 -4.26
N PHE A 90 1.92 10.37 -4.81
CA PHE A 90 2.40 11.52 -4.02
C PHE A 90 1.28 12.11 -3.17
N VAL A 91 0.11 12.36 -3.79
CA VAL A 91 -1.06 12.94 -3.12
C VAL A 91 -1.57 12.00 -2.02
N TYR A 92 -1.68 10.71 -2.33
CA TYR A 92 -2.10 9.68 -1.39
C TYR A 92 -1.20 9.66 -0.15
N TYR A 93 0.12 9.55 -0.32
CA TYR A 93 1.05 9.49 0.81
C TYR A 93 1.11 10.79 1.60
N HIS A 94 0.92 11.95 0.95
CA HIS A 94 0.75 13.22 1.64
C HIS A 94 -0.40 13.17 2.66
N PHE A 95 -1.58 12.74 2.22
CA PHE A 95 -2.76 12.64 3.09
C PHE A 95 -2.68 11.51 4.12
N VAL A 96 -2.07 10.37 3.78
CA VAL A 96 -1.82 9.28 4.75
C VAL A 96 -0.93 9.78 5.88
N ILE A 97 0.18 10.45 5.57
CA ILE A 97 1.08 10.98 6.58
C ILE A 97 0.36 12.00 7.47
N LEU A 98 -0.39 12.93 6.90
CA LEU A 98 -1.17 13.90 7.69
C LEU A 98 -2.19 13.22 8.62
N ALA A 99 -2.75 12.07 8.24
CA ALA A 99 -3.66 11.31 9.10
C ALA A 99 -2.94 10.57 10.23
N CYS A 100 -1.72 10.11 9.99
CA CYS A 100 -1.05 9.10 10.82
C CYS A 100 0.20 9.62 11.54
N TYR A 101 0.69 10.84 11.29
CA TYR A 101 2.00 11.29 11.79
C TYR A 101 2.15 11.32 13.32
N GLN A 102 1.02 11.43 14.03
CA GLN A 102 0.98 11.43 15.50
C GLN A 102 0.86 10.03 16.12
N TYR A 103 0.72 8.99 15.29
CA TYR A 103 0.62 7.62 15.77
C TYR A 103 1.88 7.22 16.53
N LYS A 104 1.69 6.62 17.72
CA LYS A 104 2.76 6.08 18.56
C LYS A 104 2.77 4.55 18.40
N PRO A 105 3.77 3.99 17.71
CA PRO A 105 3.85 2.56 17.47
C PRO A 105 4.07 1.74 18.74
N CYS A 106 3.51 0.54 18.73
CA CYS A 106 3.71 -0.46 19.77
C CYS A 106 4.48 -1.67 19.21
N LYS A 107 4.87 -2.61 20.08
CA LYS A 107 5.61 -3.83 19.68
C LYS A 107 4.91 -4.60 18.55
N LEU A 108 3.57 -4.67 18.58
CA LEU A 108 2.78 -5.33 17.55
C LEU A 108 2.92 -4.65 16.17
N PHE A 109 3.07 -3.33 16.12
CA PHE A 109 3.28 -2.60 14.86
C PHE A 109 4.58 -3.02 14.18
N TYR A 110 5.66 -3.16 14.94
CA TYR A 110 6.95 -3.61 14.42
C TYR A 110 6.89 -5.06 13.93
N PHE A 111 6.21 -5.92 14.69
CA PHE A 111 5.99 -7.31 14.29
C PHE A 111 5.22 -7.41 12.96
N LEU A 112 4.13 -6.66 12.81
CA LEU A 112 3.37 -6.61 11.56
C LEU A 112 4.19 -6.03 10.40
N ASN A 113 5.00 -5.00 10.65
CA ASN A 113 5.93 -4.45 9.65
C ASN A 113 6.93 -5.49 9.16
N PHE A 114 7.48 -6.28 10.07
CA PHE A 114 8.42 -7.34 9.75
C PHE A 114 7.74 -8.46 8.93
N ILE A 115 6.53 -8.89 9.33
CA ILE A 115 5.75 -9.85 8.54
C ILE A 115 5.48 -9.31 7.14
N GLN A 116 5.12 -8.03 7.01
CA GLN A 116 4.87 -7.43 5.70
C GLN A 116 6.13 -7.39 4.84
N PHE A 117 7.30 -7.12 5.42
CA PHE A 117 8.59 -7.23 4.74
C PHE A 117 8.83 -8.65 4.22
N LEU A 118 8.62 -9.67 5.06
CA LEU A 118 8.76 -11.07 4.64
C LEU A 118 7.79 -11.44 3.50
N ALA A 119 6.55 -10.95 3.55
CA ALA A 119 5.58 -11.15 2.49
C ALA A 119 6.04 -10.52 1.16
N HIS A 120 6.61 -9.30 1.20
CA HIS A 120 7.22 -8.69 0.01
C HIS A 120 8.43 -9.47 -0.47
N PHE A 121 9.33 -9.87 0.42
CA PHE A 121 10.48 -10.68 0.06
C PHE A 121 10.06 -11.97 -0.66
N TYR A 122 9.04 -12.66 -0.16
CA TYR A 122 8.45 -13.82 -0.83
C TYR A 122 7.97 -13.47 -2.25
N ILE A 123 7.15 -12.43 -2.40
CA ILE A 123 6.56 -12.07 -3.69
C ILE A 123 7.63 -11.69 -4.73
N PHE A 124 8.63 -10.91 -4.35
CA PHE A 124 9.60 -10.37 -5.32
C PHE A 124 10.77 -11.32 -5.62
N LYS A 125 11.18 -12.13 -4.63
CA LYS A 125 12.35 -13.01 -4.73
C LYS A 125 11.95 -14.48 -4.79
N LEU A 126 11.25 -15.00 -3.78
CA LEU A 126 11.06 -16.45 -3.62
C LEU A 126 10.00 -17.05 -4.56
N SER A 127 8.93 -16.31 -4.88
CA SER A 127 7.82 -16.80 -5.70
C SER A 127 8.22 -17.28 -7.10
N LYS A 128 9.42 -16.90 -7.56
CA LYS A 128 9.99 -17.34 -8.84
C LYS A 128 10.69 -18.69 -8.77
N PHE A 129 11.12 -19.12 -7.58
CA PHE A 129 11.97 -20.30 -7.39
C PHE A 129 11.25 -21.42 -6.64
N VAL A 130 10.31 -21.09 -5.77
CA VAL A 130 9.60 -22.09 -4.95
C VAL A 130 8.27 -22.44 -5.60
N LYS A 131 8.13 -23.68 -6.06
CA LYS A 131 6.84 -24.24 -6.47
C LYS A 131 6.16 -24.85 -5.24
N ILE A 132 5.09 -24.23 -4.78
CA ILE A 132 4.24 -24.72 -3.68
C ILE A 132 2.87 -25.07 -4.27
N ASN A 133 2.05 -25.81 -3.53
CA ASN A 133 0.62 -25.95 -3.82
C ASN A 133 -0.01 -24.58 -4.15
N PHE A 134 -0.78 -24.56 -5.24
CA PHE A 134 -1.44 -23.38 -5.78
C PHE A 134 -2.18 -22.55 -4.72
N PHE A 135 -2.92 -23.20 -3.81
CA PHE A 135 -3.70 -22.50 -2.78
C PHE A 135 -2.80 -21.74 -1.80
N ILE A 136 -1.71 -22.38 -1.37
CA ILE A 136 -0.76 -21.77 -0.43
C ILE A 136 -0.01 -20.61 -1.11
N ASP A 137 0.41 -20.79 -2.36
CA ASP A 137 1.05 -19.72 -3.11
C ASP A 137 0.12 -18.51 -3.33
N PHE A 138 -1.16 -18.75 -3.61
CA PHE A 138 -2.17 -17.70 -3.69
C PHE A 138 -2.30 -16.93 -2.36
N LEU A 139 -2.43 -17.64 -1.24
CA LEU A 139 -2.50 -17.03 0.09
C LEU A 139 -1.25 -16.19 0.40
N LEU A 140 -0.06 -16.72 0.14
CA LEU A 140 1.19 -15.99 0.35
C LEU A 140 1.29 -14.73 -0.52
N LYS A 141 0.87 -14.81 -1.79
CA LYS A 141 0.84 -13.65 -2.70
C LYS A 141 -0.17 -12.57 -2.29
N CYS A 142 -1.20 -12.91 -1.51
CA CYS A 142 -2.20 -11.97 -1.01
C CYS A 142 -1.92 -11.50 0.42
N SER A 143 -1.06 -12.20 1.16
CA SER A 143 -0.75 -11.94 2.58
C SER A 143 -0.30 -10.50 2.85
N HIS A 144 0.55 -9.93 1.98
CA HIS A 144 1.03 -8.55 2.18
C HIS A 144 -0.09 -7.51 2.24
N PHE A 145 -1.19 -7.69 1.48
CA PHE A 145 -2.35 -6.81 1.52
C PHE A 145 -3.08 -6.90 2.86
N PHE A 146 -3.26 -8.13 3.35
CA PHE A 146 -3.92 -8.38 4.63
C PHE A 146 -3.09 -7.84 5.80
N VAL A 147 -1.77 -8.04 5.78
CA VAL A 147 -0.88 -7.52 6.82
C VAL A 147 -0.87 -5.99 6.80
N GLU A 148 -0.89 -5.35 5.62
CA GLU A 148 -1.01 -3.90 5.52
C GLU A 148 -2.33 -3.39 6.10
N PHE A 149 -3.44 -4.07 5.82
CA PHE A 149 -4.72 -3.78 6.46
C PHE A 149 -4.65 -3.88 7.98
N LEU A 150 -4.00 -4.91 8.55
CA LEU A 150 -3.82 -5.05 9.99
C LEU A 150 -2.97 -3.91 10.59
N VAL A 151 -1.96 -3.43 9.87
CA VAL A 151 -1.18 -2.25 10.28
C VAL A 151 -2.09 -1.02 10.39
N TYR A 152 -2.91 -0.75 9.37
CA TYR A 152 -3.84 0.38 9.42
C TYR A 152 -4.97 0.20 10.43
N TRP A 153 -5.41 -1.04 10.67
CA TRP A 153 -6.34 -1.36 11.75
C TRP A 153 -5.74 -0.97 13.10
N LEU A 154 -4.49 -1.35 13.35
CA LEU A 154 -3.78 -1.01 14.58
C LEU A 154 -3.60 0.51 14.75
N ILE A 155 -3.26 1.21 13.68
CA ILE A 155 -3.18 2.69 13.68
C ILE A 155 -4.53 3.29 14.04
N TYR A 156 -5.61 2.83 13.41
CA TYR A 156 -6.96 3.30 13.70
C TYR A 156 -7.37 3.02 15.15
N GLN A 157 -7.06 1.83 15.69
CA GLN A 157 -7.37 1.50 17.09
C GLN A 157 -6.68 2.44 18.09
N SER A 158 -5.47 2.91 17.79
CA SER A 158 -4.76 3.86 18.63
C SER A 158 -5.21 5.31 18.45
N MET A 159 -5.42 5.74 17.20
CA MET A 159 -5.71 7.13 16.86
C MET A 159 -7.20 7.49 16.96
N LYS A 160 -8.09 6.52 16.70
CA LYS A 160 -9.55 6.65 16.67
C LYS A 160 -10.09 7.84 15.85
N SER A 161 -9.32 8.34 14.89
CA SER A 161 -9.70 9.50 14.09
C SER A 161 -10.54 9.11 12.87
N LYS A 162 -11.45 10.00 12.46
CA LYS A 162 -12.26 9.79 11.24
C LYS A 162 -11.40 9.61 9.98
N ALA A 163 -10.27 10.32 9.90
CA ALA A 163 -9.32 10.17 8.78
C ALA A 163 -8.69 8.76 8.75
N CYS A 164 -8.25 8.24 9.90
CA CYS A 164 -7.73 6.87 10.00
C CYS A 164 -8.81 5.82 9.68
N LEU A 165 -10.06 6.05 10.09
CA LEU A 165 -11.18 5.17 9.72
C LEU A 165 -11.41 5.14 8.21
N SER A 166 -11.41 6.30 7.54
CA SER A 166 -11.56 6.34 6.07
C SER A 166 -10.40 5.66 5.35
N ILE A 167 -9.16 5.79 5.84
CA ILE A 167 -8.02 5.04 5.31
C ILE A 167 -8.24 3.54 5.47
N LEU A 168 -8.68 3.10 6.65
CA LEU A 168 -8.94 1.70 6.94
C LEU A 168 -10.02 1.10 6.02
N ILE A 169 -11.11 1.83 5.79
CA ILE A 169 -12.17 1.43 4.86
C ILE A 169 -11.62 1.33 3.43
N TYR A 170 -10.84 2.33 3.00
CA TYR A 170 -10.16 2.29 1.71
C TYR A 170 -9.24 1.07 1.58
N MET A 171 -8.47 0.75 2.62
CA MET A 171 -7.59 -0.42 2.63
C MET A 171 -8.37 -1.74 2.55
N ALA A 172 -9.50 -1.86 3.25
CA ALA A 172 -10.38 -3.03 3.15
C ALA A 172 -10.91 -3.19 1.71
N LEU A 173 -11.40 -2.10 1.12
CA LEU A 173 -11.86 -2.10 -0.28
C LEU A 173 -10.73 -2.51 -1.23
N PHE A 174 -9.53 -1.95 -1.06
CA PHE A 174 -8.37 -2.28 -1.87
C PHE A 174 -7.99 -3.76 -1.79
N VAL A 175 -8.01 -4.36 -0.60
CA VAL A 175 -7.77 -5.80 -0.39
C VAL A 175 -8.81 -6.61 -1.16
N ILE A 176 -10.10 -6.32 -0.99
CA ILE A 176 -11.20 -7.04 -1.64
C ILE A 176 -11.05 -7.00 -3.16
N LEU A 177 -10.85 -5.80 -3.72
CA LEU A 177 -10.71 -5.62 -5.18
C LEU A 177 -9.45 -6.31 -5.72
N SER A 178 -8.35 -6.28 -4.97
CA SER A 178 -7.10 -6.94 -5.37
C SER A 178 -7.23 -8.46 -5.40
N VAL A 179 -7.90 -9.05 -4.39
CA VAL A 179 -8.15 -10.49 -4.33
C VAL A 179 -9.09 -10.93 -5.46
N LYS A 180 -10.21 -10.21 -5.66
CA LYS A 180 -11.16 -10.47 -6.75
C LYS A 180 -10.47 -10.49 -8.12
N ARG A 181 -9.61 -9.50 -8.40
CA ARG A 181 -8.88 -9.42 -9.67
C ARG A 181 -7.91 -10.57 -9.87
N LYS A 182 -7.17 -10.96 -8.83
CA LYS A 182 -6.25 -12.10 -8.92
C LYS A 182 -6.98 -13.41 -9.19
N ILE A 183 -8.15 -13.62 -8.60
CA ILE A 183 -8.99 -14.80 -8.90
C ILE A 183 -9.40 -14.79 -10.38
N ASN A 184 -9.83 -13.65 -10.90
CA ASN A 184 -10.20 -13.51 -12.31
C ASN A 184 -9.03 -13.65 -13.30
N GLU A 185 -7.78 -13.45 -12.88
CA GLU A 185 -6.59 -13.70 -13.73
C GLU A 185 -6.22 -15.18 -13.83
N ILE A 186 -6.78 -16.02 -12.96
CA ILE A 186 -6.50 -17.46 -12.87
C ILE A 186 -7.54 -18.28 -13.65
N ASN A 187 -8.79 -17.81 -13.67
CA ASN A 187 -9.90 -18.40 -14.42
C ASN A 187 -9.87 -17.96 -15.89
#